data_AF-A0A3F3H082-F1
#
_entry.id   AF-A0A3F3H082-F1
#
_cell.length_a   1.000
_cell.length_b   1.000
_cell.length_c   1.000
_cell.angle_alpha   90.00
_cell.angle_beta   90.00
_cell.angle_gamma   90.00
#
_symmetry.space_group_name_H-M   'P 1'
#
loop_
_entity.id
_entity.type
_entity.pdbx_description
1 polymer ?
#
loop_
_entity_poly.entity_id
_entity_poly.type
_entity_poly.pdbx_seq_one_letter_code
_entity_poly.pdbx_strand_id
1 'polypeptide(L)'
;MSFKINTFYNQALTAANNLLTNTVDAQDVLDAQTQGLKGIDASHVSGLSLDVQVQNAEKTLTDLQDSLTAAVTNDPNLLDRSKSARKLLLSSSLSKYTDKMNVALADSTTTGQTILDLLTAGEQELQKDRQSDDGQGASADQPLATQITAALQLVNQKSQGVQNEINQDDSLSQAQIDQQTATNQQVLQQAQTDLSGKTNAQALADRLQDALSDLNQIHVPNSVSLADQKSTAVANLDKLYGQIKDAIIADNTLTSSQKDQQLADLDHAKAQGDDKLNQSVRATELNAQIEPINQALSAAHVVGTAVDSQRQSQETWLDNQIQALTDRLSAQAVSSADETTLQETIRQTKASLQGQIQQAANADDLQAVQMFP
;
A
#
# COMPACT_ATOMS: atom_id res chain seq x y z
N MET A 1 -39.37 -54.35 -22.87
CA MET A 1 -39.54 -54.93 -24.23
C MET A 1 -39.28 -56.44 -24.28
N SER A 2 -38.38 -57.02 -23.48
CA SER A 2 -37.98 -58.44 -23.58
C SER A 2 -39.08 -59.50 -23.36
N PHE A 3 -40.13 -59.23 -22.58
CA PHE A 3 -41.13 -60.26 -22.26
C PHE A 3 -42.07 -60.59 -23.44
N LYS A 4 -42.39 -59.61 -24.31
CA LYS A 4 -43.26 -59.82 -25.49
C LYS A 4 -42.53 -60.53 -26.64
N ILE A 5 -41.24 -60.25 -26.83
CA ILE A 5 -40.41 -60.85 -27.90
C ILE A 5 -40.26 -62.36 -27.68
N ASN A 6 -40.07 -62.79 -26.43
CA ASN A 6 -39.93 -64.21 -26.08
C ASN A 6 -41.25 -64.98 -26.27
N THR A 7 -42.41 -64.35 -26.08
CA THR A 7 -43.71 -65.01 -26.27
C THR A 7 -44.03 -65.28 -27.75
N PHE A 8 -43.72 -64.35 -28.66
CA PHE A 8 -43.99 -64.53 -30.10
C PHE A 8 -43.05 -65.55 -30.75
N TYR A 9 -41.77 -65.54 -30.40
CA TYR A 9 -40.81 -66.53 -30.90
C TYR A 9 -41.18 -67.95 -30.45
N ASN A 10 -41.56 -68.13 -29.18
CA ASN A 10 -41.96 -69.44 -28.65
C ASN A 10 -43.28 -69.94 -29.28
N GLN A 11 -44.22 -69.05 -29.59
CA GLN A 11 -45.44 -69.40 -30.33
C GLN A 11 -45.13 -69.82 -31.77
N ALA A 12 -44.25 -69.08 -32.47
CA ALA A 12 -43.82 -69.44 -33.83
C ALA A 12 -43.07 -70.78 -33.88
N LEU A 13 -42.21 -71.04 -32.89
CA LEU A 13 -41.49 -72.31 -32.75
C LEU A 13 -42.45 -73.48 -32.48
N THR A 14 -43.46 -73.26 -31.62
CA THR A 14 -44.49 -74.27 -31.34
C THR A 14 -45.33 -74.58 -32.59
N ALA A 15 -45.72 -73.55 -33.34
CA ALA A 15 -46.46 -73.71 -34.59
C ALA A 15 -45.63 -74.45 -35.66
N ALA A 16 -44.33 -74.13 -35.78
CA ALA A 16 -43.40 -74.83 -36.69
C ALA A 16 -43.25 -76.32 -36.33
N ASN A 17 -43.09 -76.64 -35.05
CA ASN A 17 -43.01 -78.02 -34.58
C ASN A 17 -44.29 -78.82 -34.86
N ASN A 18 -45.46 -78.20 -34.66
CA ASN A 18 -46.75 -78.84 -34.95
C ASN A 18 -46.94 -79.13 -36.45
N LEU A 19 -46.43 -78.27 -37.34
CA LEU A 19 -46.46 -78.52 -38.79
C LEU A 19 -45.56 -79.72 -39.15
N LEU A 20 -44.37 -79.82 -38.56
CA LEU A 20 -43.43 -80.92 -38.79
C LEU A 20 -43.96 -82.29 -38.33
N THR A 21 -44.69 -82.34 -37.22
CA THR A 21 -45.26 -83.59 -36.68
C THR A 21 -46.36 -84.22 -37.54
N ASN A 22 -46.92 -83.49 -38.51
CA ASN A 22 -48.05 -83.93 -39.34
C ASN A 22 -47.69 -84.18 -40.81
N THR A 23 -46.40 -84.31 -41.13
CA THR A 23 -45.90 -84.50 -42.50
C THR A 23 -45.96 -85.98 -42.91
N VAL A 24 -46.41 -86.28 -44.13
CA VAL A 24 -46.57 -87.68 -44.60
C VAL A 24 -45.70 -88.03 -45.80
N ASP A 25 -45.11 -87.04 -46.47
CA ASP A 25 -44.11 -87.23 -47.52
C ASP A 25 -42.99 -86.17 -47.49
N ALA A 26 -42.02 -86.32 -48.41
CA ALA A 26 -40.85 -85.44 -48.47
C ALA A 26 -41.19 -83.99 -48.87
N GLN A 27 -42.26 -83.77 -49.63
CA GLN A 27 -42.69 -82.42 -50.03
C GLN A 27 -43.38 -81.72 -48.86
N ASP A 28 -44.19 -82.43 -48.07
CA ASP A 28 -44.80 -81.90 -46.85
C ASP A 28 -43.75 -81.44 -45.82
N VAL A 29 -42.65 -82.19 -45.68
CA VAL A 29 -41.54 -81.81 -44.80
C VAL A 29 -40.88 -80.52 -45.27
N LEU A 30 -40.66 -80.38 -46.59
CA LEU A 30 -40.04 -79.19 -47.17
C LEU A 30 -40.95 -77.96 -47.02
N ASP A 31 -42.26 -78.13 -47.21
CA ASP A 31 -43.25 -77.06 -47.06
C ASP A 31 -43.41 -76.65 -45.60
N ALA A 32 -43.47 -77.61 -44.67
CA ALA A 32 -43.50 -77.37 -43.23
C ALA A 32 -42.22 -76.67 -42.73
N GLN A 33 -41.05 -77.06 -43.25
CA GLN A 33 -39.79 -76.39 -42.95
C GLN A 33 -39.78 -74.94 -43.47
N THR A 34 -40.19 -74.73 -44.72
CA THR A 34 -40.23 -73.40 -45.34
C THR A 34 -41.20 -72.48 -44.60
N GLN A 35 -42.38 -72.99 -44.23
CA GLN A 35 -43.40 -72.22 -43.52
C GLN A 35 -43.03 -71.98 -42.06
N GLY A 36 -42.39 -72.95 -41.40
CA GLY A 36 -41.84 -72.82 -40.05
C GLY A 36 -40.73 -71.78 -39.97
N LEU A 37 -39.78 -71.81 -40.89
CA LEU A 37 -38.73 -70.79 -41.03
C LEU A 37 -39.33 -69.41 -41.26
N LYS A 38 -40.28 -69.29 -42.20
CA LYS A 38 -40.99 -68.02 -42.46
C LYS A 38 -41.75 -67.50 -41.23
N GLY A 39 -42.35 -68.38 -40.44
CA GLY A 39 -43.06 -68.02 -39.20
C GLY A 39 -42.12 -67.56 -38.09
N ILE A 40 -40.98 -68.23 -37.93
CA ILE A 40 -39.92 -67.85 -37.00
C ILE A 40 -39.31 -66.51 -37.41
N ASP A 41 -38.96 -66.33 -38.69
CA ASP A 41 -38.44 -65.08 -39.24
C ASP A 41 -39.42 -63.91 -39.07
N ALA A 42 -40.72 -64.14 -39.29
CA ALA A 42 -41.75 -63.12 -39.09
C ALA A 42 -41.94 -62.74 -37.61
N SER A 43 -41.57 -63.61 -36.67
CA SER A 43 -41.63 -63.33 -35.23
C SER A 43 -40.37 -62.66 -34.67
N HIS A 44 -39.30 -62.58 -35.47
CA HIS A 44 -38.11 -61.80 -35.13
C HIS A 44 -38.41 -60.29 -35.24
N VAL A 45 -38.39 -59.61 -34.10
CA VAL A 45 -38.41 -58.14 -34.06
C VAL A 45 -36.96 -57.66 -33.99
N SER A 46 -36.45 -57.18 -35.12
CA SER A 46 -35.11 -56.57 -35.16
C SER A 46 -35.07 -55.38 -34.21
N GLY A 47 -34.01 -55.31 -33.39
CA GLY A 47 -33.70 -54.10 -32.63
C GLY A 47 -33.34 -52.93 -33.54
N LEU A 48 -32.94 -51.80 -32.95
CA LEU A 48 -32.32 -50.71 -33.72
C LEU A 48 -31.09 -51.24 -34.46
N SER A 49 -30.87 -50.80 -35.69
CA SER A 49 -29.67 -51.14 -36.44
C SER A 49 -28.42 -50.56 -35.75
N LEU A 50 -27.25 -51.18 -35.96
CA LEU A 50 -26.00 -50.74 -35.30
C LEU A 50 -25.64 -49.30 -35.66
N ASP A 51 -25.92 -48.85 -36.88
CA ASP A 51 -25.72 -47.46 -37.29
C ASP A 51 -26.59 -46.49 -36.47
N VAL A 52 -27.86 -46.83 -36.21
CA VAL A 52 -28.74 -46.03 -35.36
C VAL A 52 -28.30 -46.07 -33.90
N GLN A 53 -27.79 -47.20 -33.41
CA GLN A 53 -27.24 -47.29 -32.05
C GLN A 53 -25.99 -46.41 -31.88
N VAL A 54 -25.09 -46.40 -32.87
CA VAL A 54 -23.90 -45.53 -32.89
C VAL A 54 -24.31 -44.05 -32.95
N GLN A 55 -25.22 -43.67 -33.86
CA GLN A 55 -25.72 -42.29 -33.95
C GLN A 55 -26.34 -41.82 -32.62
N ASN A 56 -27.13 -42.68 -31.97
CA ASN A 56 -27.71 -42.37 -30.67
C ASN A 56 -26.63 -42.21 -29.58
N ALA A 57 -25.63 -43.08 -29.55
CA ALA A 57 -24.54 -43.01 -28.58
C ALA A 57 -23.65 -41.78 -28.77
N GLU A 58 -23.27 -41.47 -30.01
CA GLU A 58 -22.54 -40.24 -30.35
C GLU A 58 -23.34 -38.98 -29.96
N LYS A 59 -24.65 -38.99 -30.21
CA LYS A 59 -25.53 -37.90 -29.77
C LYS A 59 -25.54 -37.78 -28.24
N THR A 60 -25.66 -38.87 -27.51
CA THR A 60 -25.62 -38.85 -26.03
C THR A 60 -24.30 -38.29 -25.50
N LEU A 61 -23.16 -38.69 -26.07
CA LEU A 61 -21.86 -38.15 -25.66
C LEU A 61 -21.72 -36.67 -26.03
N THR A 62 -22.23 -36.25 -27.18
CA THR A 62 -22.24 -34.83 -27.59
C THR A 62 -23.09 -33.99 -26.64
N ASP A 63 -24.33 -34.41 -26.35
CA ASP A 63 -25.21 -33.71 -25.42
C ASP A 63 -24.57 -33.59 -24.01
N LEU A 64 -23.87 -34.64 -23.55
CA LEU A 64 -23.14 -34.63 -22.29
C LEU A 64 -21.95 -33.65 -22.32
N GLN A 65 -21.17 -33.66 -23.40
CA GLN A 65 -20.03 -32.75 -23.57
C GLN A 65 -20.48 -31.28 -23.62
N ASP A 66 -21.59 -30.97 -24.28
CA ASP A 66 -22.19 -29.64 -24.30
C ASP A 66 -22.60 -29.20 -22.89
N SER A 67 -23.28 -30.08 -22.14
CA SER A 67 -23.68 -29.83 -20.76
C SER A 67 -22.49 -29.54 -19.83
N LEU A 68 -21.43 -30.35 -19.94
CA LEU A 68 -20.20 -30.17 -19.16
C LEU A 68 -19.44 -28.89 -19.57
N THR A 69 -19.39 -28.59 -20.87
CA THR A 69 -18.78 -27.35 -21.40
C THR A 69 -19.50 -26.11 -20.88
N ALA A 70 -20.83 -26.14 -20.81
CA ALA A 70 -21.63 -25.07 -20.22
C ALA A 70 -21.35 -24.92 -18.72
N ALA A 71 -21.23 -26.05 -17.98
CA ALA A 71 -20.87 -26.03 -16.56
C ALA A 71 -19.49 -25.40 -16.32
N VAL A 72 -18.46 -25.79 -17.09
CA VAL A 72 -17.11 -25.20 -17.02
C VAL A 72 -17.12 -23.72 -17.35
N THR A 73 -17.87 -23.31 -18.38
CA THR A 73 -17.96 -21.89 -18.79
C THR A 73 -18.50 -21.02 -17.66
N ASN A 74 -19.55 -21.50 -17.00
CA ASN A 74 -20.27 -20.76 -15.97
C ASN A 74 -19.69 -20.96 -14.57
N ASP A 75 -18.65 -21.76 -14.39
CA ASP A 75 -18.03 -21.97 -13.08
C ASP A 75 -17.35 -20.66 -12.61
N PRO A 76 -17.79 -20.07 -11.49
CA PRO A 76 -17.20 -18.84 -10.97
C PRO A 76 -15.87 -19.07 -10.25
N ASN A 77 -15.53 -20.31 -9.89
CA ASN A 77 -14.32 -20.61 -9.13
C ASN A 77 -13.09 -20.78 -10.03
N LEU A 78 -13.31 -20.93 -11.34
CA LEU A 78 -12.25 -21.17 -12.32
C LEU A 78 -11.70 -19.88 -12.93
N LEU A 79 -10.38 -19.84 -13.08
CA LEU A 79 -9.68 -18.92 -13.96
C LEU A 79 -9.94 -19.27 -15.43
N ASP A 80 -9.82 -18.29 -16.32
CA ASP A 80 -10.08 -18.50 -17.76
C ASP A 80 -9.12 -19.51 -18.40
N ARG A 81 -7.89 -19.57 -17.89
CA ARG A 81 -6.90 -20.57 -18.29
C ARG A 81 -7.38 -22.00 -17.96
N SER A 82 -7.89 -22.21 -16.75
CA SER A 82 -8.41 -23.53 -16.31
C SER A 82 -9.66 -23.90 -17.10
N LYS A 83 -10.56 -22.94 -17.35
CA LYS A 83 -11.74 -23.16 -18.20
C LYS A 83 -11.34 -23.62 -19.61
N SER A 84 -10.34 -22.98 -20.20
CA SER A 84 -9.85 -23.31 -21.54
C SER A 84 -9.25 -24.72 -21.59
N ALA A 85 -8.45 -25.09 -20.59
CA ALA A 85 -7.85 -26.43 -20.49
C ALA A 85 -8.92 -27.53 -20.37
N ARG A 86 -9.91 -27.36 -19.49
CA ARG A 86 -11.00 -28.34 -19.30
C ARG A 86 -11.85 -28.54 -20.55
N LYS A 87 -12.19 -27.46 -21.27
CA LYS A 87 -12.94 -27.56 -22.54
C LYS A 87 -12.19 -28.34 -23.62
N LEU A 88 -10.86 -28.21 -23.67
CA LEU A 88 -10.03 -28.97 -24.61
C LEU A 88 -10.03 -30.46 -24.26
N LEU A 89 -9.96 -30.81 -22.98
CA LEU A 89 -10.05 -32.20 -22.52
C LEU A 89 -11.41 -32.82 -22.85
N LEU A 90 -12.51 -32.11 -22.60
CA LEU A 90 -13.86 -32.56 -22.96
C LEU A 90 -13.97 -32.86 -24.46
N SER A 91 -13.48 -31.96 -25.31
CA SER A 91 -13.49 -32.13 -26.77
C SER A 91 -12.64 -33.32 -27.21
N SER A 92 -11.47 -33.52 -26.58
CA SER A 92 -10.57 -34.65 -26.85
C SER A 92 -11.20 -35.99 -26.46
N SER A 93 -11.88 -36.05 -25.31
CA SER A 93 -12.59 -37.24 -24.84
C SER A 93 -13.76 -37.61 -25.76
N LEU A 94 -14.54 -36.62 -26.22
CA LEU A 94 -15.62 -36.85 -27.19
C LEU A 94 -15.07 -37.44 -28.49
N SER A 95 -14.03 -36.84 -29.07
CA SER A 95 -13.38 -37.35 -30.30
C SER A 95 -12.92 -38.78 -30.13
N LYS A 96 -12.20 -39.09 -29.03
CA LYS A 96 -11.67 -40.43 -28.74
C LYS A 96 -12.75 -41.52 -28.75
N TYR A 97 -13.92 -41.26 -28.17
CA TYR A 97 -14.99 -42.27 -28.11
C TYR A 97 -15.86 -42.30 -29.36
N THR A 98 -16.03 -41.17 -30.05
CA THR A 98 -16.63 -41.11 -31.39
C THR A 98 -15.82 -41.92 -32.39
N ASP A 99 -14.49 -41.78 -32.39
CA ASP A 99 -13.59 -42.56 -33.26
C ASP A 99 -13.68 -44.06 -32.95
N LYS A 100 -13.70 -44.44 -31.66
CA LYS A 100 -13.88 -45.85 -31.26
C LYS A 100 -15.22 -46.43 -31.71
N MET A 101 -16.31 -45.65 -31.64
CA MET A 101 -17.63 -46.10 -32.11
C MET A 101 -17.65 -46.28 -33.62
N ASN A 102 -17.04 -45.36 -34.38
CA ASN A 102 -16.93 -45.48 -35.84
C ASN A 102 -16.05 -46.66 -36.27
N VAL A 103 -14.96 -46.92 -35.56
CA VAL A 103 -14.14 -48.14 -35.75
C VAL A 103 -14.95 -49.40 -35.46
N ALA A 104 -15.73 -49.42 -34.38
CA ALA A 104 -16.60 -50.56 -34.06
C ALA A 104 -17.71 -50.76 -35.11
N LEU A 105 -18.30 -49.69 -35.64
CA LEU A 105 -19.34 -49.77 -36.68
C LEU A 105 -18.82 -50.41 -37.98
N ALA A 106 -17.54 -50.19 -38.31
CA ALA A 106 -16.90 -50.77 -39.50
C ALA A 106 -16.53 -52.27 -39.33
N ASP A 107 -16.55 -52.80 -38.10
CA ASP A 107 -16.23 -54.19 -37.80
C ASP A 107 -17.49 -55.07 -37.84
N SER A 108 -17.53 -56.01 -38.79
CA SER A 108 -18.65 -56.96 -38.97
C SER A 108 -18.92 -57.87 -37.76
N THR A 109 -18.01 -57.94 -36.79
CA THR A 109 -18.16 -58.74 -35.56
C THR A 109 -18.76 -57.95 -34.38
N THR A 110 -18.94 -56.64 -34.54
CA THR A 110 -19.46 -55.75 -33.49
C THR A 110 -20.90 -56.09 -33.13
N THR A 111 -21.18 -55.99 -31.83
CA THR A 111 -22.53 -56.17 -31.28
C THR A 111 -23.03 -54.89 -30.64
N GLY A 112 -24.34 -54.79 -30.41
CA GLY A 112 -24.91 -53.66 -29.66
C GLY A 112 -24.36 -53.52 -28.24
N GLN A 113 -23.88 -54.62 -27.63
CA GLN A 113 -23.22 -54.58 -26.32
C GLN A 113 -21.91 -53.79 -26.37
N THR A 114 -21.11 -53.98 -27.43
CA THR A 114 -19.84 -53.24 -27.61
C THR A 114 -20.09 -51.74 -27.71
N ILE A 115 -21.15 -51.32 -28.42
CA ILE A 115 -21.51 -49.90 -28.54
C ILE A 115 -21.98 -49.35 -27.18
N LEU A 116 -22.76 -50.12 -26.42
CA LEU A 116 -23.19 -49.74 -25.07
C LEU A 116 -22.00 -49.59 -24.10
N ASP A 117 -21.04 -50.50 -24.15
CA ASP A 117 -19.83 -50.45 -23.32
C ASP A 117 -18.96 -49.22 -23.68
N LEU A 118 -18.83 -48.91 -24.96
CA LEU A 118 -18.13 -47.71 -25.44
C LEU A 118 -18.83 -46.42 -25.01
N LEU A 119 -20.16 -46.38 -25.08
CA LEU A 119 -20.96 -45.26 -24.58
C LEU A 119 -20.71 -45.05 -23.09
N THR A 120 -20.85 -46.11 -22.28
CA THR A 120 -20.61 -46.04 -20.82
C THR A 120 -19.18 -45.57 -20.50
N ALA A 121 -18.18 -46.08 -21.22
CA ALA A 121 -16.80 -45.67 -21.04
C ALA A 121 -16.56 -44.20 -21.44
N GLY A 122 -17.23 -43.72 -22.50
CA GLY A 122 -17.18 -42.33 -22.94
C GLY A 122 -17.83 -41.38 -21.93
N GLU A 123 -18.99 -41.74 -21.40
CA GLU A 123 -19.68 -40.98 -20.34
C GLU A 123 -18.81 -40.86 -19.09
N GLN A 124 -18.19 -41.96 -18.66
CA GLN A 124 -17.26 -41.96 -17.53
C GLN A 124 -16.04 -41.07 -17.79
N GLU A 125 -15.43 -41.15 -18.98
CA GLU A 125 -14.25 -40.34 -19.31
C GLU A 125 -14.57 -38.84 -19.34
N LEU A 126 -15.70 -38.45 -19.94
CA LEU A 126 -16.15 -37.05 -19.95
C LEU A 126 -16.39 -36.51 -18.54
N GLN A 127 -16.85 -37.36 -17.62
CA GLN A 127 -17.12 -36.97 -16.23
C GLN A 127 -15.89 -37.01 -15.31
N LYS A 128 -14.78 -37.66 -15.71
CA LYS A 128 -13.53 -37.71 -14.91
C LYS A 128 -12.91 -36.33 -14.66
N ASP A 129 -13.07 -35.38 -15.58
CA ASP A 129 -12.54 -34.01 -15.44
C ASP A 129 -13.15 -33.28 -14.23
N ARG A 130 -14.33 -33.70 -13.75
CA ARG A 130 -14.92 -33.19 -12.50
C ARG A 130 -14.18 -33.66 -11.24
N GLN A 131 -13.15 -34.49 -11.35
CA GLN A 131 -12.33 -34.99 -10.24
C GLN A 131 -10.87 -34.51 -10.30
N SER A 132 -10.41 -33.89 -11.39
CA SER A 132 -9.01 -33.53 -11.59
C SER A 132 -8.88 -32.10 -12.13
N ASP A 133 -8.26 -31.23 -11.33
CA ASP A 133 -8.26 -29.79 -11.51
C ASP A 133 -6.87 -29.22 -11.83
N ASP A 134 -6.62 -28.94 -13.12
CA ASP A 134 -5.49 -28.14 -13.70
C ASP A 134 -5.12 -28.62 -15.13
N GLY A 135 -5.67 -29.74 -15.60
CA GLY A 135 -5.17 -30.40 -16.80
C GLY A 135 -3.82 -31.13 -16.60
N GLN A 136 -3.38 -31.30 -15.33
CA GLN A 136 -2.23 -32.05 -14.78
C GLN A 136 -2.41 -32.53 -13.29
N GLY A 137 -3.62 -32.96 -12.88
CA GLY A 137 -4.18 -32.96 -11.51
C GLY A 137 -3.30 -32.76 -10.26
N ALA A 138 -3.43 -31.63 -9.54
CA ALA A 138 -3.01 -31.57 -8.12
C ALA A 138 -3.67 -30.57 -7.14
N SER A 139 -4.32 -29.47 -7.54
CA SER A 139 -5.04 -28.61 -6.56
C SER A 139 -6.53 -28.89 -6.59
N ALA A 140 -7.24 -28.79 -5.46
CA ALA A 140 -8.69 -28.67 -5.49
C ALA A 140 -9.04 -27.19 -5.74
N ASP A 141 -9.92 -26.92 -6.72
CA ASP A 141 -10.46 -25.58 -6.96
C ASP A 141 -10.94 -25.00 -5.64
N GLN A 142 -10.28 -23.93 -5.20
CA GLN A 142 -10.69 -23.29 -3.99
C GLN A 142 -12.02 -22.58 -4.25
N PRO A 143 -13.06 -22.78 -3.42
CA PRO A 143 -14.28 -22.01 -3.52
C PRO A 143 -13.94 -20.51 -3.59
N LEU A 144 -14.68 -19.75 -4.39
CA LEU A 144 -14.43 -18.32 -4.58
C LEU A 144 -14.33 -17.56 -3.24
N ALA A 145 -15.13 -17.95 -2.24
CA ALA A 145 -15.06 -17.40 -0.89
C ALA A 145 -13.68 -17.58 -0.22
N THR A 146 -13.04 -18.74 -0.41
CA THR A 146 -11.68 -19.01 0.08
C THR A 146 -10.66 -18.17 -0.68
N GLN A 147 -10.81 -18.03 -2.00
CA GLN A 147 -9.95 -17.17 -2.81
C GLN A 147 -10.06 -15.70 -2.40
N ILE A 148 -11.27 -15.19 -2.16
CA ILE A 148 -11.51 -13.83 -1.64
C ILE A 148 -10.82 -13.65 -0.30
N THR A 149 -10.96 -14.61 0.61
CA THR A 149 -10.31 -14.57 1.94
C THR A 149 -8.79 -14.45 1.81
N ALA A 150 -8.17 -15.25 0.94
CA ALA A 150 -6.73 -15.19 0.69
C ALA A 150 -6.31 -13.84 0.07
N ALA A 151 -7.07 -13.34 -0.92
CA ALA A 151 -6.81 -12.04 -1.55
C ALA A 151 -6.87 -10.90 -0.52
N LEU A 152 -7.87 -10.91 0.37
CA LEU A 152 -7.99 -9.94 1.46
C LEU A 152 -6.79 -10.01 2.41
N GLN A 153 -6.30 -11.20 2.76
CA GLN A 153 -5.09 -11.35 3.58
C GLN A 153 -3.87 -10.74 2.90
N LEU A 154 -3.68 -10.97 1.60
CA LEU A 154 -2.55 -10.44 0.84
C LEU A 154 -2.53 -8.90 0.81
N VAL A 155 -3.67 -8.25 0.53
CA VAL A 155 -3.71 -6.77 0.52
C VAL A 155 -3.52 -6.17 1.92
N ASN A 156 -4.02 -6.83 2.98
CA ASN A 156 -3.77 -6.42 4.35
C ASN A 156 -2.28 -6.50 4.70
N GLN A 157 -1.63 -7.62 4.39
CA GLN A 157 -0.19 -7.78 4.59
C GLN A 157 0.61 -6.74 3.79
N LYS A 158 0.21 -6.50 2.53
CA LYS A 158 0.89 -5.52 1.68
C LYS A 158 0.78 -4.11 2.25
N SER A 159 -0.41 -3.69 2.66
CA SER A 159 -0.65 -2.37 3.27
C SER A 159 0.12 -2.20 4.59
N GLN A 160 0.25 -3.25 5.40
CA GLN A 160 1.11 -3.24 6.60
C GLN A 160 2.59 -3.03 6.24
N GLY A 161 3.08 -3.71 5.19
CA GLY A 161 4.44 -3.51 4.68
C GLY A 161 4.68 -2.06 4.26
N VAL A 162 3.76 -1.49 3.48
CA VAL A 162 3.82 -0.09 3.03
C VAL A 162 3.78 0.88 4.22
N GLN A 163 2.96 0.60 5.25
CA GLN A 163 2.93 1.44 6.45
C GLN A 163 4.27 1.40 7.20
N ASN A 164 4.94 0.25 7.23
CA ASN A 164 6.27 0.14 7.84
C ASN A 164 7.32 0.93 7.05
N GLU A 165 7.28 0.87 5.71
CA GLU A 165 8.14 1.68 4.84
C GLU A 165 7.96 3.17 5.11
N ILE A 166 6.72 3.66 5.17
CA ILE A 166 6.39 5.06 5.52
C ILE A 166 6.95 5.43 6.91
N ASN A 167 6.71 4.58 7.92
CA ASN A 167 7.11 4.86 9.30
C ASN A 167 8.62 4.85 9.51
N GLN A 168 9.36 4.11 8.69
CA GLN A 168 10.82 3.98 8.75
C GLN A 168 11.55 4.96 7.81
N ASP A 169 10.81 5.71 6.99
CA ASP A 169 11.42 6.69 6.11
C ASP A 169 11.83 7.93 6.90
N ASP A 170 13.14 8.06 7.12
CA ASP A 170 13.74 9.16 7.87
C ASP A 170 13.73 10.51 7.12
N SER A 171 13.41 10.51 5.82
CA SER A 171 13.37 11.72 4.99
C SER A 171 12.03 12.44 5.03
N LEU A 172 10.95 11.74 5.43
CA LEU A 172 9.59 12.29 5.40
C LEU A 172 9.33 13.26 6.55
N SER A 173 8.70 14.39 6.22
CA SER A 173 8.08 15.27 7.21
C SER A 173 6.80 14.63 7.80
N GLN A 174 6.34 15.14 8.94
CA GLN A 174 5.12 14.66 9.58
C GLN A 174 3.90 14.75 8.64
N ALA A 175 3.76 15.86 7.92
CA ALA A 175 2.66 16.04 6.97
C ALA A 175 2.68 15.01 5.82
N GLN A 176 3.86 14.63 5.34
CA GLN A 176 3.99 13.59 4.31
C GLN A 176 3.67 12.20 4.87
N ILE A 177 4.12 11.88 6.08
CA ILE A 177 3.79 10.64 6.78
C ILE A 177 2.27 10.52 6.94
N ASP A 178 1.63 11.58 7.44
CA ASP A 178 0.18 11.62 7.66
C ASP A 178 -0.58 11.42 6.34
N GLN A 179 -0.16 12.12 5.28
CA GLN A 179 -0.78 12.00 3.96
C GLN A 179 -0.63 10.60 3.36
N GLN A 180 0.57 10.01 3.36
CA GLN A 180 0.79 8.67 2.82
C GLN A 180 0.08 7.59 3.65
N THR A 181 0.03 7.76 4.97
CA THR A 181 -0.72 6.89 5.88
C THR A 181 -2.22 6.92 5.59
N ALA A 182 -2.79 8.11 5.39
CA ALA A 182 -4.20 8.26 5.02
C ALA A 182 -4.50 7.63 3.65
N THR A 183 -3.62 7.84 2.67
CA THR A 183 -3.74 7.22 1.33
C THR A 183 -3.65 5.68 1.41
N ASN A 184 -2.73 5.13 2.20
CA ASN A 184 -2.60 3.69 2.44
C ASN A 184 -3.90 3.09 2.98
N GLN A 185 -4.51 3.73 3.98
CA GLN A 185 -5.78 3.29 4.56
C GLN A 185 -6.93 3.36 3.56
N GLN A 186 -7.01 4.45 2.78
CA GLN A 186 -8.05 4.62 1.76
C GLN A 186 -7.95 3.55 0.66
N VAL A 187 -6.75 3.32 0.12
CA VAL A 187 -6.52 2.34 -0.94
C VAL A 187 -6.77 0.92 -0.43
N LEU A 188 -6.33 0.59 0.79
CA LEU A 188 -6.63 -0.69 1.42
C LEU A 188 -8.15 -0.90 1.55
N GLN A 189 -8.88 0.09 2.06
CA GLN A 189 -10.32 -0.02 2.25
C GLN A 189 -11.05 -0.24 0.92
N GLN A 190 -10.67 0.50 -0.12
CA GLN A 190 -11.23 0.33 -1.47
C GLN A 190 -10.91 -1.07 -2.03
N ALA A 191 -9.66 -1.54 -1.90
CA ALA A 191 -9.26 -2.87 -2.33
C ALA A 191 -10.08 -3.97 -1.63
N GLN A 192 -10.28 -3.86 -0.31
CA GLN A 192 -11.08 -4.82 0.44
C GLN A 192 -12.53 -4.87 -0.04
N THR A 193 -13.15 -3.71 -0.28
CA THR A 193 -14.51 -3.61 -0.83
C THR A 193 -14.59 -4.24 -2.22
N ASP A 194 -13.65 -3.90 -3.11
CA ASP A 194 -13.66 -4.38 -4.50
C ASP A 194 -13.43 -5.89 -4.61
N LEU A 195 -12.53 -6.44 -3.78
CA LEU A 195 -12.22 -7.87 -3.74
C LEU A 195 -13.40 -8.67 -3.18
N SER A 196 -14.02 -8.18 -2.09
CA SER A 196 -15.18 -8.83 -1.48
C SER A 196 -16.40 -8.84 -2.40
N GLY A 197 -16.50 -7.88 -3.32
CA GLY A 197 -17.57 -7.78 -4.30
C GLY A 197 -17.39 -8.62 -5.57
N LYS A 198 -16.29 -9.37 -5.72
CA LYS A 198 -16.06 -10.18 -6.93
C LYS A 198 -16.91 -11.44 -6.95
N THR A 199 -17.41 -11.78 -8.13
CA THR A 199 -18.33 -12.90 -8.36
C THR A 199 -17.70 -14.04 -9.16
N ASN A 200 -16.46 -13.89 -9.62
CA ASN A 200 -15.70 -14.94 -10.28
C ASN A 200 -14.18 -14.78 -10.03
N ALA A 201 -13.45 -15.88 -10.20
CA ALA A 201 -12.03 -15.98 -9.87
C ALA A 201 -11.12 -15.13 -10.77
N GLN A 202 -11.43 -15.01 -12.07
CA GLN A 202 -10.60 -14.20 -12.98
C GLN A 202 -10.64 -12.71 -12.60
N ALA A 203 -11.85 -12.16 -12.43
CA ALA A 203 -12.01 -10.77 -12.02
C ALA A 203 -11.44 -10.49 -10.62
N LEU A 204 -11.40 -11.50 -9.74
CA LEU A 204 -10.73 -11.43 -8.46
C LEU A 204 -9.21 -11.35 -8.61
N ALA A 205 -8.62 -12.22 -9.42
CA ALA A 205 -7.18 -12.24 -9.68
C ALA A 205 -6.71 -10.92 -10.30
N ASP A 206 -7.43 -10.41 -11.30
CA ASP A 206 -7.10 -9.13 -11.96
C ASP A 206 -7.16 -7.97 -10.95
N ARG A 207 -8.25 -7.86 -10.18
CA ARG A 207 -8.38 -6.79 -9.18
C ARG A 207 -7.36 -6.88 -8.06
N LEU A 208 -6.99 -8.10 -7.63
CA LEU A 208 -5.94 -8.31 -6.64
C LEU A 208 -4.60 -7.79 -7.15
N GLN A 209 -4.26 -8.09 -8.41
CA GLN A 209 -3.03 -7.59 -9.03
C GLN A 209 -3.01 -6.06 -9.07
N ASP A 210 -4.11 -5.43 -9.46
CA ASP A 210 -4.24 -3.96 -9.45
C ASP A 210 -4.09 -3.41 -8.03
N ALA A 211 -4.78 -3.99 -7.05
CA ALA A 211 -4.73 -3.52 -5.65
C ALA A 211 -3.33 -3.59 -5.05
N LEU A 212 -2.58 -4.65 -5.34
CA LEU A 212 -1.19 -4.79 -4.91
C LEU A 212 -0.28 -3.76 -5.60
N SER A 213 -0.55 -3.43 -6.87
CA SER A 213 0.15 -2.37 -7.60
C SER A 213 -0.16 -0.99 -7.02
N ASP A 214 -1.42 -0.69 -6.73
CA ASP A 214 -1.85 0.58 -6.13
C ASP A 214 -1.15 0.80 -4.78
N LEU A 215 -1.17 -0.22 -3.90
CA LEU A 215 -0.50 -0.15 -2.59
C LEU A 215 1.02 0.04 -2.72
N ASN A 216 1.65 -0.62 -3.69
CA ASN A 216 3.09 -0.50 -3.96
C ASN A 216 3.55 0.94 -4.26
N GLN A 217 2.68 1.79 -4.78
CA GLN A 217 3.04 3.14 -5.23
C GLN A 217 2.87 4.22 -4.15
N ILE A 218 2.33 3.84 -2.98
CA ILE A 218 1.95 4.82 -1.95
C ILE A 218 3.17 5.38 -1.22
N HIS A 219 4.13 4.50 -0.88
CA HIS A 219 5.36 4.97 -0.25
C HIS A 219 6.21 5.72 -1.27
N VAL A 220 6.38 7.01 -1.03
CA VAL A 220 7.23 7.89 -1.85
C VAL A 220 8.15 8.66 -0.92
N PRO A 221 9.47 8.39 -0.95
CA PRO A 221 10.44 9.15 -0.17
C PRO A 221 10.41 10.64 -0.49
N ASN A 222 10.93 11.46 0.42
CA ASN A 222 11.08 12.87 0.15
C ASN A 222 12.12 13.09 -0.97
N SER A 223 11.81 14.00 -1.90
CA SER A 223 12.76 14.42 -2.94
C SER A 223 14.03 15.07 -2.39
N VAL A 224 13.98 15.57 -1.15
CA VAL A 224 15.12 16.14 -0.44
C VAL A 224 15.59 15.16 0.62
N SER A 225 16.84 14.71 0.54
CA SER A 225 17.42 13.78 1.50
C SER A 225 17.49 14.38 2.91
N LEU A 226 17.52 13.54 3.95
CA LEU A 226 17.74 14.03 5.32
C LEU A 226 19.04 14.83 5.45
N ALA A 227 20.09 14.43 4.73
CA ALA A 227 21.37 15.14 4.74
C ALA A 227 21.24 16.56 4.17
N ASP A 228 20.51 16.73 3.07
CA ASP A 228 20.27 18.05 2.46
C ASP A 228 19.35 18.91 3.33
N GLN A 229 18.35 18.29 3.98
CA GLN A 229 17.50 18.98 4.96
C GLN A 229 18.33 19.50 6.14
N LYS A 230 19.26 18.69 6.67
CA LYS A 230 20.20 19.12 7.72
C LYS A 230 21.09 20.27 7.26
N SER A 231 21.68 20.15 6.07
CA SER A 231 22.54 21.20 5.51
C SER A 231 21.78 22.52 5.37
N THR A 232 20.52 22.46 4.93
CA THR A 232 19.64 23.63 4.84
C THR A 232 19.34 24.22 6.23
N ALA A 233 19.05 23.39 7.23
CA ALA A 233 18.79 23.84 8.59
C ALA A 233 20.01 24.53 9.21
N VAL A 234 21.22 23.96 9.02
CA VAL A 234 22.48 24.57 9.48
C VAL A 234 22.75 25.90 8.78
N ALA A 235 22.54 25.99 7.46
CA ALA A 235 22.72 27.25 6.73
C ALA A 235 21.75 28.35 7.21
N ASN A 236 20.51 27.99 7.52
CA ASN A 236 19.53 28.93 8.11
C ASN A 236 19.93 29.36 9.53
N LEU A 237 20.46 28.43 10.33
CA LEU A 237 20.99 28.71 11.66
C LEU A 237 22.18 29.67 11.62
N ASP A 238 23.14 29.44 10.71
CA ASP A 238 24.30 30.33 10.49
C ASP A 238 23.86 31.75 10.11
N LYS A 239 22.83 31.86 9.26
CA LYS A 239 22.26 33.15 8.86
C LYS A 239 21.65 33.88 10.06
N LEU A 240 20.83 33.19 10.86
CA LEU A 240 20.21 33.78 12.05
C LEU A 240 21.27 34.22 13.07
N TYR A 241 22.29 33.37 13.32
CA TYR A 241 23.43 33.70 14.16
C TYR A 241 24.12 34.99 13.69
N GLY A 242 24.42 35.12 12.39
CA GLY A 242 25.03 36.33 11.83
C GLY A 242 24.19 37.59 12.07
N GLN A 243 22.87 37.50 11.84
CA GLN A 243 21.95 38.62 12.07
C GLN A 243 21.92 39.09 13.53
N ILE A 244 21.90 38.15 14.48
CA ILE A 244 21.87 38.48 15.92
C ILE A 244 23.22 39.02 16.38
N LYS A 245 24.32 38.44 15.89
CA LYS A 245 25.67 38.94 16.15
C LYS A 245 25.84 40.39 15.72
N ASP A 246 25.39 40.71 14.51
CA ASP A 246 25.44 42.07 13.99
C ASP A 246 24.57 43.03 14.83
N ALA A 247 23.40 42.57 15.29
CA ALA A 247 22.52 43.35 16.17
C ALA A 247 23.17 43.65 17.53
N ILE A 248 23.81 42.67 18.17
CA ILE A 248 24.53 42.86 19.45
C ILE A 248 25.69 43.85 19.28
N ILE A 249 26.49 43.71 18.20
CA ILE A 249 27.63 44.59 17.94
C ILE A 249 27.16 46.03 17.71
N ALA A 250 26.09 46.22 16.94
CA ALA A 250 25.52 47.52 16.62
C ALA A 250 24.75 48.18 17.78
N ASP A 251 24.48 47.45 18.87
CA ASP A 251 23.69 47.95 19.99
C ASP A 251 24.49 48.95 20.83
N ASN A 252 24.26 50.25 20.61
CA ASN A 252 24.93 51.33 21.35
C ASN A 252 24.44 51.48 22.80
N THR A 253 23.38 50.77 23.19
CA THR A 253 22.87 50.77 24.57
C THR A 253 23.62 49.81 25.49
N LEU A 254 24.43 48.91 24.92
CA LEU A 254 25.25 47.94 25.64
C LEU A 254 26.69 48.41 25.79
N THR A 255 27.28 48.13 26.94
CA THR A 255 28.73 48.28 27.18
C THR A 255 29.50 47.15 26.50
N SER A 256 30.80 47.33 26.30
CA SER A 256 31.69 46.30 25.75
C SER A 256 31.60 44.99 26.53
N SER A 257 31.58 45.06 27.87
CA SER A 257 31.44 43.86 28.71
C SER A 257 30.09 43.16 28.55
N GLN A 258 29.00 43.91 28.31
CA GLN A 258 27.69 43.31 28.06
C GLN A 258 27.63 42.66 26.68
N LYS A 259 28.22 43.31 25.66
CA LYS A 259 28.34 42.75 24.31
C LYS A 259 29.13 41.45 24.33
N ASP A 260 30.27 41.44 25.02
CA ASP A 260 31.12 40.24 25.14
C ASP A 260 30.35 39.07 25.77
N GLN A 261 29.58 39.32 26.83
CA GLN A 261 28.74 38.29 27.45
C GLN A 261 27.66 37.78 26.50
N GLN A 262 26.93 38.66 25.83
CA GLN A 262 25.86 38.27 24.90
C GLN A 262 26.39 37.53 23.67
N LEU A 263 27.57 37.91 23.17
CA LEU A 263 28.26 37.18 22.10
C LEU A 263 28.68 35.77 22.55
N ALA A 264 29.19 35.63 23.78
CA ALA A 264 29.51 34.31 24.33
C ALA A 264 28.27 33.43 24.51
N ASP A 265 27.15 34.01 24.97
CA ASP A 265 25.88 33.30 25.09
C ASP A 265 25.32 32.90 23.72
N LEU A 266 25.45 33.77 22.71
CA LEU A 266 25.07 33.49 21.32
C LEU A 266 25.92 32.36 20.71
N ASP A 267 27.24 32.39 20.90
CA ASP A 267 28.16 31.34 20.44
C ASP A 267 27.82 30.00 21.11
N HIS A 268 27.48 30.01 22.40
CA HIS A 268 27.04 28.81 23.11
C HIS A 268 25.72 28.26 22.56
N ALA A 269 24.72 29.11 22.35
CA ALA A 269 23.44 28.72 21.77
C ALA A 269 23.61 28.15 20.35
N LYS A 270 24.50 28.74 19.54
CA LYS A 270 24.85 28.27 18.20
C LYS A 270 25.46 26.86 18.24
N ALA A 271 26.45 26.63 19.10
CA ALA A 271 27.07 25.32 19.26
C ALA A 271 26.05 24.24 19.68
N GLN A 272 25.19 24.55 20.65
CA GLN A 272 24.11 23.64 21.06
C GLN A 272 23.11 23.38 19.92
N GLY A 273 22.81 24.39 19.11
CA GLY A 273 21.94 24.26 17.94
C GLY A 273 22.54 23.34 16.89
N ASP A 274 23.81 23.54 16.52
CA ASP A 274 24.53 22.68 15.57
C ASP A 274 24.53 21.22 16.03
N ASP A 275 24.81 20.97 17.31
CA ASP A 275 24.81 19.63 17.90
C ASP A 275 23.43 18.95 17.77
N LYS A 276 22.34 19.67 18.11
CA LYS A 276 20.97 19.16 18.00
C LYS A 276 20.56 18.83 16.57
N LEU A 277 20.89 19.71 15.61
CA LEU A 277 20.60 19.48 14.19
C LEU A 277 21.39 18.28 13.66
N ASN A 278 22.66 18.15 14.04
CA ASN A 278 23.52 17.03 13.63
C ASN A 278 23.04 15.69 14.20
N GLN A 279 22.58 15.66 15.46
CA GLN A 279 22.08 14.46 16.13
C GLN A 279 20.71 13.98 15.65
N SER A 280 19.91 14.84 14.99
CA SER A 280 18.58 14.46 14.49
C SER A 280 18.71 13.33 13.46
N VAL A 281 18.07 12.18 13.66
CA VAL A 281 18.17 11.05 12.72
C VAL A 281 16.98 10.95 11.79
N ARG A 282 15.97 11.81 12.00
CA ARG A 282 14.75 11.87 11.19
C ARG A 282 14.37 13.31 10.85
N ALA A 283 13.71 13.52 9.72
CA ALA A 283 13.23 14.83 9.31
C ALA A 283 12.18 15.39 10.27
N THR A 284 11.35 14.55 10.89
CA THR A 284 10.40 14.96 11.95
C THR A 284 11.11 15.53 13.17
N GLU A 285 12.16 14.86 13.63
CA GLU A 285 13.00 15.31 14.75
C GLU A 285 13.73 16.61 14.40
N LEU A 286 14.35 16.66 13.22
CA LEU A 286 15.06 17.84 12.71
C LEU A 286 14.15 19.06 12.73
N ASN A 287 12.95 18.95 12.16
CA ASN A 287 11.98 20.03 12.09
C ASN A 287 11.50 20.48 13.49
N ALA A 288 11.40 19.56 14.45
CA ALA A 288 11.03 19.89 15.83
C ALA A 288 12.12 20.67 16.59
N GLN A 289 13.39 20.58 16.18
CA GLN A 289 14.50 21.31 16.82
C GLN A 289 14.65 22.76 16.32
N ILE A 290 14.20 23.06 15.10
CA ILE A 290 14.43 24.37 14.46
C ILE A 290 13.91 25.53 15.32
N GLU A 291 12.66 25.45 15.77
CA GLU A 291 12.04 26.53 16.53
C GLU A 291 12.68 26.75 17.91
N PRO A 292 12.90 25.71 18.75
CA PRO A 292 13.65 25.85 19.99
C PRO A 292 15.05 26.45 19.82
N ILE A 293 15.77 26.07 18.76
CA ILE A 293 17.11 26.61 18.47
C ILE A 293 17.02 28.09 18.11
N ASN A 294 16.09 28.47 17.24
CA ASN A 294 15.90 29.87 16.84
C ASN A 294 15.56 30.77 18.04
N GLN A 295 14.72 30.28 18.96
CA GLN A 295 14.39 30.98 20.20
C GLN A 295 15.61 31.15 21.10
N ALA A 296 16.43 30.10 21.26
CA ALA A 296 17.65 30.16 22.07
C ALA A 296 18.67 31.17 21.52
N LEU A 297 18.86 31.22 20.20
CA LEU A 297 19.72 32.23 19.57
C LEU A 297 19.17 33.63 19.80
N SER A 298 17.87 33.83 19.54
CA SER A 298 17.23 35.14 19.64
C SER A 298 17.25 35.70 21.07
N ALA A 299 17.23 34.83 22.07
CA ALA A 299 17.31 35.21 23.48
C ALA A 299 18.69 35.74 23.90
N ALA A 300 19.75 35.52 23.10
CA ALA A 300 21.09 36.00 23.43
C ALA A 300 21.20 37.53 23.32
N HIS A 301 20.44 38.16 22.42
CA HIS A 301 20.40 39.63 22.32
C HIS A 301 19.40 40.22 23.30
N VAL A 302 19.91 40.87 24.34
CA VAL A 302 19.13 41.63 25.31
C VAL A 302 19.51 43.10 25.17
N VAL A 303 18.59 43.90 24.61
CA VAL A 303 18.83 45.35 24.44
C VAL A 303 19.07 46.02 25.79
N GLY A 304 20.08 46.88 25.85
CA GLY A 304 20.45 47.64 27.04
C GLY A 304 19.50 48.81 27.33
N THR A 305 19.78 49.52 28.43
CA THR A 305 19.04 50.76 28.76
C THR A 305 19.33 51.81 27.69
N ALA A 306 18.32 52.49 27.16
CA ALA A 306 18.54 53.55 26.17
C ALA A 306 19.61 54.55 26.61
N VAL A 307 20.52 54.92 25.70
CA VAL A 307 21.66 55.83 25.98
C VAL A 307 21.18 57.14 26.59
N ASP A 308 20.05 57.68 26.14
CA ASP A 308 19.47 58.91 26.69
C ASP A 308 19.07 58.77 28.17
N SER A 309 18.50 57.62 28.55
CA SER A 309 18.14 57.33 29.94
C SER A 309 19.38 57.12 30.82
N GLN A 310 20.41 56.45 30.28
CA GLN A 310 21.71 56.32 30.96
C GLN A 310 22.35 57.69 31.17
N ARG A 311 22.35 58.54 30.14
CA ARG A 311 22.85 59.92 30.17
C ARG A 311 22.15 60.75 31.25
N GLN A 312 20.82 60.73 31.26
CA GLN A 312 20.04 61.48 32.25
C GLN A 312 20.33 61.01 33.69
N SER A 313 20.52 59.71 33.88
CA SER A 313 20.90 59.14 35.18
C SER A 313 22.28 59.63 35.62
N GLN A 314 23.24 59.73 34.70
CA GLN A 314 24.57 60.27 34.98
C GLN A 314 24.58 61.78 35.27
N GLU A 315 23.83 62.58 34.51
CA GLU A 315 23.71 64.01 34.77
C GLU A 315 23.11 64.26 36.16
N THR A 316 22.07 63.51 36.53
CA THR A 316 21.45 63.59 37.87
C THR A 316 22.43 63.20 38.96
N TRP A 317 23.20 62.13 38.76
CA TRP A 317 24.23 61.72 39.72
C TRP A 317 25.31 62.79 39.88
N LEU A 318 25.80 63.35 38.78
CA LEU A 318 26.82 64.41 38.79
C LEU A 318 26.31 65.66 39.51
N ASP A 319 25.07 66.09 39.23
CA ASP A 319 24.46 67.25 39.90
C ASP A 319 24.39 67.05 41.41
N ASN A 320 24.02 65.85 41.87
CA ASN A 320 24.01 65.50 43.29
C ASN A 320 25.41 65.51 43.92
N GLN A 321 26.43 64.98 43.22
CA GLN A 321 27.81 65.00 43.71
C GLN A 321 28.36 66.43 43.83
N ILE A 322 28.10 67.27 42.82
CA ILE A 322 28.53 68.67 42.82
C ILE A 322 27.83 69.46 43.93
N GLN A 323 26.54 69.23 44.15
CA GLN A 323 25.82 69.87 45.26
C GLN A 323 26.43 69.47 46.61
N ALA A 324 26.68 68.18 46.82
CA ALA A 324 27.30 67.69 48.06
C ALA A 324 28.71 68.26 48.29
N LEU A 325 29.52 68.41 47.23
CA LEU A 325 30.84 69.05 47.31
C LEU A 325 30.72 70.54 47.68
N THR A 326 29.77 71.25 47.07
CA THR A 326 29.52 72.67 47.33
C THR A 326 29.07 72.90 48.77
N ASP A 327 28.19 72.05 49.29
CA ASP A 327 27.71 72.12 50.68
C ASP A 327 28.84 71.83 51.67
N ARG A 328 29.70 70.83 51.38
CA ARG A 328 30.86 70.51 52.21
C ARG A 328 31.89 71.63 52.24
N LEU A 329 32.16 72.26 51.10
CA LEU A 329 33.07 73.39 51.00
C LEU A 329 32.56 74.57 51.83
N SER A 330 31.28 74.90 51.70
CA SER A 330 30.62 75.97 52.46
C SER A 330 30.65 75.74 53.98
N ALA A 331 30.76 74.48 54.43
CA ALA A 331 30.83 74.11 55.84
C ALA A 331 32.26 74.10 56.42
N GLN A 332 33.31 74.23 55.60
CA GLN A 332 34.70 74.25 56.06
C GLN A 332 35.17 75.65 56.43
N ALA A 333 36.05 75.74 57.43
CA ALA A 333 36.73 76.99 57.78
C ALA A 333 37.92 77.25 56.83
N VAL A 334 37.62 77.62 55.59
CA VAL A 334 38.58 78.08 54.58
C VAL A 334 38.56 79.61 54.46
N SER A 335 39.60 80.21 53.90
CA SER A 335 39.58 81.66 53.63
C SER A 335 38.59 81.97 52.50
N SER A 336 38.02 83.17 52.49
CA SER A 336 37.05 83.57 51.45
C SER A 336 37.66 83.58 50.02
N ALA A 337 38.97 83.85 49.91
CA ALA A 337 39.69 83.79 48.64
C ALA A 337 39.85 82.35 48.13
N ASP A 338 40.16 81.41 49.03
CA ASP A 338 40.28 79.99 48.69
C ASP A 338 38.91 79.39 48.35
N GLU A 339 37.87 79.74 49.11
CA GLU A 339 36.50 79.29 48.86
C GLU A 339 36.02 79.70 47.46
N THR A 340 36.26 80.95 47.06
CA THR A 340 35.89 81.45 45.73
C THR A 340 36.64 80.69 44.61
N THR A 341 37.93 80.44 44.81
CA THR A 341 38.76 79.71 43.85
C THR A 341 38.29 78.25 43.69
N LEU A 342 37.96 77.60 44.80
CA LEU A 342 37.45 76.23 44.83
C LEU A 342 36.04 76.12 44.20
N GLN A 343 35.14 77.06 44.49
CA GLN A 343 33.81 77.17 43.86
C GLN A 343 33.92 77.29 42.34
N GLU A 344 34.81 78.15 41.83
CA GLU A 344 35.01 78.31 40.38
C GLU A 344 35.61 77.04 39.76
N THR A 345 36.52 76.36 40.46
CA THR A 345 37.06 75.06 40.02
C THR A 345 35.97 74.01 39.92
N ILE A 346 35.10 73.89 40.94
CA ILE A 346 33.95 72.98 40.93
C ILE A 346 33.03 73.28 39.74
N ARG A 347 32.74 74.55 39.49
CA ARG A 347 31.88 74.97 38.37
C ARG A 347 32.47 74.61 37.01
N GLN A 348 33.77 74.83 36.82
CA GLN A 348 34.47 74.47 35.58
C GLN A 348 34.52 72.95 35.37
N THR A 349 34.84 72.19 36.42
CA THR A 349 34.83 70.73 36.38
C THR A 349 33.44 70.18 36.06
N LYS A 350 32.39 70.72 36.69
CA LYS A 350 30.99 70.36 36.37
C LYS A 350 30.69 70.58 34.89
N ALA A 351 30.97 71.77 34.35
CA ALA A 351 30.69 72.08 32.95
C ALA A 351 31.46 71.15 31.99
N SER A 352 32.71 70.81 32.32
CA SER A 352 33.51 69.86 31.55
C SER A 352 32.89 68.45 31.55
N LEU A 353 32.57 67.91 32.73
CA LEU A 353 31.96 66.57 32.85
C LEU A 353 30.58 66.50 32.21
N GLN A 354 29.74 67.53 32.37
CA GLN A 354 28.44 67.63 31.67
C GLN A 354 28.62 67.62 30.15
N GLY A 355 29.61 68.35 29.64
CA GLY A 355 29.94 68.34 28.21
C GLY A 355 30.37 66.96 27.72
N GLN A 356 31.13 66.20 28.51
CA GLN A 356 31.52 64.82 28.19
C GLN A 356 30.31 63.87 28.20
N ILE A 357 29.45 63.95 29.23
CA ILE A 357 28.21 63.15 29.32
C ILE A 357 27.30 63.41 28.12
N GLN A 358 27.15 64.67 27.70
CA GLN A 358 26.31 65.04 26.55
C GLN A 358 26.86 64.58 25.20
N GLN A 359 28.18 64.47 25.08
CA GLN A 359 28.85 64.03 23.85
C GLN A 359 28.97 62.51 23.75
N ALA A 360 28.71 61.76 24.82
CA ALA A 360 28.77 60.31 24.82
C ALA A 360 27.74 59.70 23.85
N ALA A 361 28.22 58.91 22.90
CA ALA A 361 27.42 58.33 21.83
C ALA A 361 26.86 56.94 22.16
N ASN A 362 27.44 56.27 23.14
CA ASN A 362 27.10 54.90 23.53
C ASN A 362 27.30 54.68 25.04
N ALA A 363 26.96 53.48 25.52
CA ALA A 363 27.06 53.11 26.93
C ALA A 363 28.51 53.10 27.46
N ASP A 364 29.51 52.73 26.64
CA ASP A 364 30.92 52.75 27.06
C ASP A 364 31.45 54.17 27.23
N ASP A 365 31.11 55.08 26.31
CA ASP A 365 31.46 56.49 26.40
C ASP A 365 30.91 57.08 27.70
N LEU A 366 29.65 56.78 28.04
CA LEU A 366 29.04 57.18 29.30
C LEU A 366 29.77 56.56 30.50
N GLN A 367 30.07 55.27 30.47
CA GLN A 367 30.76 54.58 31.57
C GLN A 367 32.16 55.17 31.84
N ALA A 368 32.87 55.61 30.81
CA ALA A 368 34.19 56.24 30.95
C ALA A 368 34.13 57.57 31.71
N VAL A 369 33.05 58.36 31.57
CA VAL A 369 32.90 59.63 32.29
C VAL A 369 32.70 59.43 33.80
N GLN A 370 32.12 58.31 34.23
CA GLN A 370 31.93 57.97 35.65
C GLN A 370 33.23 57.63 36.40
N MET A 371 34.34 57.35 35.71
CA MET A 371 35.59 56.88 36.35
C MET A 371 36.52 58.01 36.83
N PHE A 372 36.16 59.28 36.69
CA PHE A 372 36.97 60.39 37.20
C PHE A 372 36.65 60.68 38.69
N PRO A 373 37.65 60.58 39.60
CA PRO A 373 37.47 60.68 41.05
C PRO A 373 37.20 62.09 41.57
#